data_AF-A0A3C0WB75-F1
#
_entry.id   AF-A0A3C0WB75-F1
#
_cell.length_a   1.000
_cell.length_b   1.000
_cell.length_c   1.000
_cell.angle_alpha   90.00
_cell.angle_beta   90.00
_cell.angle_gamma   90.00
#
_symmetry.space_group_name_H-M   'P 1'
#
loop_
_entity.id
_entity.type
_entity.pdbx_description
1 polymer ?
#
loop_
_entity_poly.entity_id
_entity_poly.type
_entity_poly.pdbx_seq_one_letter_code
_entity_poly.pdbx_strand_id
1 'polypeptide(L)' 'WLTTMNPETRRLIRVTPADVEETAKMFDLLLGDNLQGRKDYIAENGSMYLEMADIS' A
#
# COMPACT_ATOMS: atom_id res chain seq x y z
N TRP A 1 24.96 -1.48 -3.99
CA TRP A 1 25.06 -2.96 -3.90
C TRP A 1 24.82 -3.48 -2.47
N LEU A 2 25.61 -3.08 -1.47
CA LEU A 2 25.60 -3.68 -0.11
C LEU A 2 24.28 -3.57 0.69
N THR A 3 23.46 -2.55 0.44
CA THR A 3 22.24 -2.28 1.24
C THR A 3 21.02 -3.01 0.70
N THR A 4 20.55 -2.65 -0.50
CA THR A 4 19.29 -3.14 -1.05
C THR A 4 19.45 -4.23 -2.11
N MET A 5 20.66 -4.44 -2.64
CA MET A 5 20.87 -5.30 -3.81
C MET A 5 21.64 -6.60 -3.51
N ASN A 6 22.38 -6.68 -2.41
CA ASN A 6 23.15 -7.87 -2.05
C ASN A 6 22.20 -9.06 -1.81
N PRO A 7 22.27 -10.15 -2.58
CA PRO A 7 21.37 -11.30 -2.44
C PRO A 7 21.32 -11.90 -1.03
N GLU A 8 22.43 -11.84 -0.28
CA GLU A 8 22.52 -12.42 1.06
C GLU A 8 21.88 -11.55 2.15
N THR A 9 21.82 -10.23 1.94
CA THR A 9 21.37 -9.27 2.97
C THR A 9 20.14 -8.46 2.58
N ARG A 10 19.73 -8.49 1.30
CA ARG A 10 18.57 -7.75 0.81
C ARG A 10 17.28 -8.28 1.42
N ARG A 11 16.37 -7.36 1.72
CA ARG A 11 15.01 -7.66 2.16
C ARG A 11 14.07 -7.50 0.97
N LEU A 12 13.41 -8.57 0.56
CA LEU A 12 12.44 -8.56 -0.54
C LEU A 12 11.05 -8.88 0.01
N ILE A 13 10.05 -8.17 -0.51
CA ILE A 13 8.64 -8.45 -0.25
C ILE A 13 8.08 -9.14 -1.49
N ARG A 14 7.54 -10.35 -1.31
CA ARG A 14 6.87 -11.09 -2.38
C ARG A 14 5.39 -10.69 -2.42
N VAL A 15 4.99 -10.03 -3.49
CA VAL A 15 3.56 -9.79 -3.75
C VAL A 15 2.91 -11.12 -4.13
N THR A 16 1.80 -11.44 -3.48
CA THR A 16 0.98 -12.62 -3.80
C THR A 16 -0.38 -12.17 -4.28
N PRO A 17 -1.04 -12.91 -5.20
CA PRO A 17 -2.40 -12.60 -5.59
C PRO A 17 -3.32 -12.71 -4.37
N ALA A 18 -4.08 -11.65 -4.09
CA ALA A 18 -5.18 -11.68 -3.13
C ALA A 18 -6.49 -12.06 -3.83
N ASP A 19 -7.61 -12.00 -3.10
CA ASP A 19 -8.93 -12.10 -3.71
C ASP A 19 -9.10 -11.02 -4.79
N VAL A 20 -9.51 -11.44 -5.98
CA VAL A 20 -9.61 -10.58 -7.16
C VAL A 20 -10.67 -9.49 -6.95
N GLU A 21 -11.78 -9.79 -6.29
CA GLU A 21 -12.85 -8.82 -6.08
C GLU A 21 -12.45 -7.75 -5.07
N GLU A 22 -11.85 -8.16 -3.95
CA GLU A 22 -11.38 -7.24 -2.91
C GLU A 22 -10.27 -6.34 -3.46
N THR A 23 -9.34 -6.92 -4.23
CA THR A 23 -8.27 -6.18 -4.90
C THR A 23 -8.87 -5.14 -5.85
N ALA A 24 -9.81 -5.53 -6.73
CA ALA A 24 -10.42 -4.61 -7.68
C ALA A 24 -11.14 -3.44 -6.97
N LYS A 25 -11.87 -3.72 -5.87
CA LYS A 25 -12.52 -2.68 -5.06
C LYS A 25 -11.51 -1.69 -4.47
N MET A 26 -10.41 -2.19 -3.91
CA MET A 26 -9.37 -1.33 -3.33
C MET A 26 -8.65 -0.50 -4.39
N PHE A 27 -8.39 -1.06 -5.57
CA PHE A 27 -7.82 -0.34 -6.70
C PHE A 27 -8.74 0.80 -7.18
N ASP A 28 -10.03 0.55 -7.33
CA ASP A 28 -10.99 1.59 -7.74
C ASP A 28 -11.09 2.71 -6.70
N LEU A 29 -11.16 2.35 -5.40
CA LEU A 29 -11.21 3.33 -4.32
C LEU A 29 -9.95 4.22 -4.25
N LEU A 30 -8.76 3.63 -4.35
CA LEU A 30 -7.49 4.34 -4.17
C LEU A 30 -6.98 5.00 -5.45
N LEU A 31 -7.29 4.46 -6.62
CA LEU A 31 -6.72 4.88 -7.90
C LEU A 31 -7.76 5.28 -8.96
N GLY A 32 -9.06 5.07 -8.72
CA GLY A 32 -10.15 5.49 -9.61
C GLY A 32 -10.60 6.94 -9.41
N ASP A 33 -11.70 7.34 -10.03
CA ASP A 33 -12.11 8.76 -10.10
C ASP A 33 -12.97 9.24 -8.90
N ASN A 34 -13.30 8.34 -7.96
CA ASN A 34 -14.11 8.66 -6.78
C ASN A 34 -13.30 9.42 -5.70
N LEU A 35 -13.12 10.73 -5.91
CA LEU A 35 -12.35 11.59 -5.01
C LEU A 35 -12.91 11.63 -3.59
N GLN A 36 -14.24 11.64 -3.42
CA GLN A 36 -14.85 11.72 -2.10
C GLN A 36 -14.63 10.43 -1.31
N GLY A 37 -14.91 9.27 -1.91
CA GLY A 37 -14.68 7.98 -1.27
C GLY A 37 -13.23 7.79 -0.83
N ARG A 38 -12.27 8.25 -1.65
CA ARG A 38 -10.85 8.22 -1.28
C ARG A 38 -10.55 9.08 -0.04
N LYS A 39 -11.11 10.30 0.04
CA LYS A 39 -10.92 11.19 1.19
C LYS A 39 -11.48 10.57 2.47
N ASP A 40 -12.68 10.00 2.39
CA ASP A 40 -13.34 9.38 3.53
C ASP A 40 -12.51 8.19 4.03
N TYR A 41 -12.03 7.34 3.12
CA TYR A 41 -11.17 6.20 3.47
C TYR A 41 -9.86 6.64 4.14
N ILE A 42 -9.20 7.68 3.63
CA ILE A 42 -7.96 8.22 4.24
C ILE A 42 -8.25 8.82 5.62
N ALA A 43 -9.36 9.54 5.79
CA ALA A 43 -9.73 10.13 7.06
C ALA A 43 -10.01 9.07 8.13
N GLU A 44 -10.67 7.98 7.75
CA GLU A 44 -11.00 6.87 8.66
C GLU A 44 -9.79 5.99 8.97
N ASN A 45 -8.94 5.69 7.97
CA ASN A 45 -7.91 4.65 8.09
C ASN A 45 -6.48 5.17 8.13
N GLY A 46 -6.23 6.41 7.71
CA GLY A 46 -4.88 6.93 7.47
C GLY A 46 -3.99 6.92 8.71
N SER A 47 -4.54 7.21 9.89
CA SER A 47 -3.80 7.22 11.16
C SER A 47 -3.18 5.87 11.51
N MET A 48 -3.82 4.76 11.11
CA MET A 48 -3.33 3.41 11.38
C MET A 48 -2.01 3.09 10.68
N TYR A 49 -1.67 3.84 9.63
CA TYR A 49 -0.50 3.60 8.80
C TYR A 49 0.59 4.64 8.98
N LEU A 50 0.38 5.69 9.78
CA LEU A 50 1.36 6.77 9.94
C LEU A 50 2.70 6.30 10.52
N GLU A 51 2.69 5.34 11.44
CA GLU A 51 3.93 4.78 12.00
C GLU A 51 4.69 3.89 11.01
N MET A 52 3.99 3.35 10.00
CA MET A 52 4.58 2.52 8.94
C MET A 52 4.95 3.33 7.70
N ALA A 53 4.34 4.50 7.54
CA ALA A 53 4.68 5.45 6.50
C ALA A 53 6.03 6.07 6.87
N ASP A 54 7.01 5.91 5.99
CA ASP A 54 8.34 6.50 6.15
C ASP A 54 8.25 8.02 5.88
N ILE A 55 7.62 8.74 6.82
CA ILE A 55 7.45 10.20 6.80
C ILE A 55 8.70 10.79 7.46
N SER A 56 9.72 11.02 6.63
CA SER A 56 10.96 11.72 6.95
C SER A 56 10.94 13.16 6.43
#